data_AF-A0A961BYS1-F1
#
_entry.id   AF-A0A961BYS1-F1
#
_cell.length_a   1.000
_cell.length_b   1.000
_cell.length_c   1.000
_cell.angle_alpha   90.00
_cell.angle_beta   90.00
_cell.angle_gamma   90.00
#
_symmetry.space_group_name_H-M   'P 1'
#
loop_
_entity.id
_entity.type
_entity.pdbx_description
1 polymer ?
#
loop_
_entity_poly.entity_id
_entity_poly.type
_entity_poly.pdbx_seq_one_letter_code
_entity_poly.pdbx_strand_id
1 'polypeptide(L)'
;MEPLQPYRATAAEADLRRRAEKRIKRKRELRQHLTSYAIVMAGLWAIWALTSRGYPWPIWPMLGWGIGLAFHVVSLRWDEPPSEAQITAEAERLRALDHRRAPEDGPQDVI
;
A
#
# COMPACT_ATOMS: atom_id res chain seq x y z
N MET A 1 -8.11 29.30 30.72
CA MET A 1 -8.80 28.39 29.78
C MET A 1 -8.28 28.73 28.40
N GLU A 2 -7.44 27.88 27.82
CA GLU A 2 -6.84 28.10 26.51
C GLU A 2 -7.53 27.21 25.47
N PRO A 3 -8.49 27.73 24.69
CA PRO A 3 -9.16 26.96 23.65
C PRO A 3 -8.32 26.94 22.37
N LEU A 4 -7.29 26.08 22.32
CA LEU A 4 -6.44 25.90 21.13
C LEU A 4 -6.52 24.47 20.58
N GLN A 5 -7.69 24.01 20.12
CA GLN A 5 -7.84 22.70 19.45
C GLN A 5 -8.69 22.60 18.15
N PRO A 6 -8.96 23.67 17.37
CA PRO A 6 -9.54 23.48 16.02
C PRO A 6 -8.48 23.17 14.94
N TYR A 7 -7.22 23.60 15.12
CA TYR A 7 -6.16 23.44 14.10
C TYR A 7 -5.61 22.01 14.01
N ARG A 8 -5.47 21.30 15.14
CA ARG A 8 -4.98 19.90 15.13
C ARG A 8 -5.98 18.92 14.52
N ALA A 9 -7.27 19.15 14.70
CA ALA A 9 -8.32 18.33 14.11
C ALA A 9 -8.33 18.47 12.58
N THR A 10 -8.26 19.70 12.06
CA THR A 10 -8.25 19.95 10.60
C THR A 10 -6.96 19.46 9.93
N ALA A 11 -5.81 19.61 10.59
CA ALA A 11 -4.54 19.04 10.11
C ALA A 11 -4.56 17.51 10.08
N ALA A 12 -5.09 16.86 11.13
CA ALA A 12 -5.23 15.41 11.19
C ALA A 12 -6.22 14.86 10.16
N GLU A 13 -7.34 15.54 9.92
CA GLU A 13 -8.33 15.18 8.90
C GLU A 13 -7.78 15.35 7.47
N ALA A 14 -7.03 16.43 7.21
CA ALA A 14 -6.38 16.65 5.92
C ALA A 14 -5.31 15.58 5.63
N ASP A 15 -4.58 15.16 6.65
CA ASP A 15 -3.62 14.06 6.56
C ASP A 15 -4.31 12.72 6.30
N LEU A 16 -5.43 12.45 6.96
CA LEU A 16 -6.23 11.24 6.76
C LEU A 16 -6.79 11.18 5.33
N ARG A 17 -7.32 12.29 4.82
CA ARG A 17 -7.80 12.40 3.42
C ARG A 17 -6.68 12.17 2.40
N ARG A 18 -5.52 12.83 2.58
CA ARG A 18 -4.35 12.63 1.71
C ARG A 18 -3.86 11.18 1.68
N ARG A 19 -3.91 10.49 2.82
CA ARG A 19 -3.53 9.07 2.94
C ARG A 19 -4.55 8.16 2.25
N ALA A 20 -5.85 8.41 2.43
CA ALA A 20 -6.92 7.69 1.75
C ALA A 20 -6.83 7.85 0.21
N GLU A 21 -6.61 9.07 -0.28
CA GLU A 21 -6.46 9.36 -1.71
C GLU A 21 -5.23 8.66 -2.30
N LYS A 22 -4.07 8.71 -1.62
CA LYS A 22 -2.87 7.99 -2.05
C LYS A 22 -3.07 6.48 -2.11
N ARG A 23 -3.94 5.91 -1.28
CA ARG A 23 -4.25 4.48 -1.25
C ARG A 23 -5.14 4.07 -2.44
N ILE A 24 -6.11 4.90 -2.79
CA ILE A 24 -7.00 4.66 -3.94
C ILE A 24 -6.25 4.87 -5.26
N LYS A 25 -5.42 5.91 -5.37
CA LYS A 25 -4.71 6.24 -6.61
C LYS A 25 -3.70 5.16 -7.01
N ARG A 26 -2.96 4.61 -6.04
CA ARG A 26 -1.98 3.53 -6.26
C ARG A 26 -2.59 2.22 -6.75
N LYS A 27 -3.75 1.83 -6.21
CA LYS A 27 -4.48 0.64 -6.72
C LYS A 27 -4.97 0.82 -8.16
N ARG A 28 -5.27 2.07 -8.56
CA ARG A 28 -5.78 2.38 -9.89
C ARG A 28 -4.70 2.33 -10.96
N GLU A 29 -3.51 2.87 -10.67
CA GLU A 29 -2.36 2.86 -11.58
C GLU A 29 -1.87 1.43 -11.88
N LEU A 30 -1.78 0.57 -10.86
CA LEU A 30 -1.41 -0.84 -11.05
C LEU A 30 -2.40 -1.57 -11.96
N ARG A 31 -3.71 -1.37 -11.71
CA ARG A 31 -4.76 -2.02 -12.48
C ARG A 31 -4.75 -1.55 -13.93
N GLN A 32 -4.48 -0.27 -14.16
CA GLN A 32 -4.38 0.30 -15.49
C GLN A 32 -3.17 -0.27 -16.26
N HIS A 33 -2.01 -0.40 -15.62
CA HIS A 33 -0.84 -1.04 -16.25
C HIS A 33 -1.05 -2.53 -16.54
N LEU A 34 -1.66 -3.27 -15.61
CA LEU A 34 -1.97 -4.68 -15.82
C LEU A 34 -3.01 -4.90 -16.94
N THR A 35 -4.06 -4.08 -16.99
CA THR A 35 -5.05 -4.12 -18.07
C THR A 35 -4.41 -3.80 -19.42
N SER A 36 -3.60 -2.75 -19.52
CA SER A 36 -2.89 -2.41 -20.76
C SER A 36 -1.95 -3.55 -21.20
N TYR A 37 -1.20 -4.15 -20.26
CA TYR A 37 -0.34 -5.29 -20.54
C TYR A 37 -1.14 -6.48 -21.08
N ALA A 38 -2.26 -6.83 -20.45
CA ALA A 38 -3.11 -7.93 -20.89
C ALA A 38 -3.70 -7.69 -22.28
N ILE A 39 -4.19 -6.48 -22.57
CA ILE A 39 -4.76 -6.13 -23.88
C ILE A 39 -3.69 -6.23 -24.98
N VAL A 40 -2.50 -5.67 -24.75
CA VAL A 40 -1.40 -5.69 -25.72
C VAL A 40 -0.92 -7.12 -25.97
N MET A 41 -0.73 -7.92 -24.92
CA MET A 41 -0.30 -9.32 -25.08
C MET A 41 -1.36 -10.15 -25.79
N ALA A 42 -2.64 -9.99 -25.45
CA ALA A 42 -3.74 -10.67 -26.14
C ALA A 42 -3.77 -10.29 -27.64
N GLY A 43 -3.57 -9.01 -27.97
CA GLY A 43 -3.47 -8.53 -29.35
C GLY A 43 -2.29 -9.14 -30.12
N LEU A 44 -1.10 -9.17 -29.51
CA LEU A 44 0.10 -9.77 -30.11
C LEU A 44 -0.08 -11.27 -30.36
N TRP A 45 -0.65 -12.00 -29.39
CA TRP A 45 -0.96 -13.42 -29.54
C TRP A 45 -2.05 -13.68 -30.58
N ALA A 46 -3.08 -12.82 -30.65
CA ALA A 46 -4.11 -12.92 -31.69
C ALA A 46 -3.53 -12.68 -33.08
N ILE A 47 -2.71 -11.64 -33.26
CA ILE A 47 -2.01 -11.37 -34.52
C ILE A 47 -1.15 -12.56 -34.90
N TRP A 48 -0.35 -13.08 -33.97
CA TRP A 48 0.48 -14.25 -34.23
C TRP A 48 -0.37 -15.47 -34.64
N ALA A 49 -1.43 -15.80 -33.91
CA ALA A 49 -2.29 -16.95 -34.22
C ALA A 49 -2.99 -16.82 -35.58
N LEU A 50 -3.29 -15.60 -36.01
CA LEU A 50 -3.97 -15.33 -37.28
C LEU A 50 -3.00 -15.22 -38.47
N THR A 51 -1.76 -14.76 -38.26
CA THR A 51 -0.78 -14.50 -39.33
C THR A 51 0.32 -15.55 -39.45
N SER A 52 0.59 -16.32 -38.38
CA SER A 52 1.75 -17.19 -38.26
C SER A 52 1.39 -18.54 -37.63
N ARG A 53 1.89 -19.63 -38.22
CA ARG A 53 1.89 -20.99 -37.61
C ARG A 53 3.31 -21.47 -37.27
N GLY A 54 4.27 -20.55 -37.20
CA GLY A 54 5.68 -20.81 -36.94
C GLY A 54 6.09 -20.48 -35.50
N TYR A 55 7.26 -19.86 -35.34
CA TYR A 55 7.81 -19.53 -34.01
C TYR A 55 6.96 -18.46 -33.28
N PRO A 56 6.61 -18.67 -31.99
CA PRO A 56 5.84 -17.72 -31.18
C PRO A 56 6.70 -16.55 -30.70
N TRP A 57 6.96 -15.61 -31.60
CA TRP A 57 7.67 -14.37 -31.29
C TRP A 57 7.02 -13.50 -30.19
N PRO A 58 5.69 -13.54 -29.89
CA PRO A 58 5.12 -12.79 -28.75
C PRO A 58 5.68 -13.16 -27.38
N ILE A 59 6.44 -14.26 -27.27
CA ILE A 59 7.08 -14.67 -26.01
C ILE A 59 8.16 -13.66 -25.55
N TRP A 60 8.85 -12.99 -26.48
CA TRP A 60 9.90 -12.01 -26.14
C TRP A 60 9.33 -10.74 -25.50
N PRO A 61 8.29 -10.09 -26.05
CA PRO A 61 7.57 -9.02 -25.37
C PRO A 61 7.04 -9.43 -23.99
N MET A 62 6.47 -10.63 -23.86
CA MET A 62 5.99 -11.12 -22.56
C MET A 62 7.11 -11.26 -21.54
N LEU A 63 8.28 -11.78 -21.92
CA LEU A 63 9.40 -11.93 -21.00
C LEU A 63 10.02 -10.57 -20.65
N GLY A 64 10.29 -9.73 -21.64
CA GLY A 64 10.90 -8.41 -21.42
C GLY A 64 10.03 -7.49 -20.57
N TRP A 65 8.74 -7.37 -20.90
CA TRP A 65 7.83 -6.48 -20.16
C TRP A 65 7.19 -7.15 -18.94
N GLY A 66 6.97 -8.46 -18.96
CA GLY A 66 6.41 -9.21 -17.83
C GLY A 66 7.33 -9.20 -16.61
N ILE A 67 8.65 -9.23 -16.82
CA ILE A 67 9.63 -9.08 -15.72
C ILE A 67 9.52 -7.68 -15.09
N GLY A 68 9.48 -6.62 -15.90
CA GLY A 68 9.31 -5.25 -15.40
C GLY A 68 8.00 -5.06 -14.61
N LEU A 69 6.91 -5.67 -15.08
CA LEU A 69 5.62 -5.64 -14.37
C LEU A 69 5.66 -6.44 -13.06
N ALA A 70 6.33 -7.61 -13.06
CA ALA A 70 6.50 -8.43 -11.86
C ALA A 70 7.27 -7.67 -10.77
N PHE A 71 8.35 -6.98 -11.11
CA PHE A 71 9.07 -6.12 -10.17
C PHE A 71 8.19 -5.01 -9.59
N HIS A 72 7.32 -4.40 -10.41
CA HIS A 72 6.41 -3.36 -9.96
C HIS A 72 5.33 -3.90 -8.99
N VAL A 73 4.74 -5.05 -9.31
CA VAL A 73 3.76 -5.73 -8.44
C VAL A 73 4.39 -6.17 -7.12
N VAL A 74 5.62 -6.67 -7.16
CA VAL A 74 6.36 -7.13 -5.99
C VAL A 74 6.78 -5.94 -5.09
N SER A 75 7.21 -4.82 -5.69
CA SER A 75 7.46 -3.57 -4.96
C SER A 75 6.21 -3.07 -4.23
N LEU A 76 5.05 -3.09 -4.90
CA LEU A 76 3.77 -2.71 -4.28
C LEU A 76 3.38 -3.61 -3.12
N ARG A 77 3.70 -4.91 -3.20
CA ARG A 77 3.41 -5.87 -2.13
C ARG A 77 4.35 -5.71 -0.93
N TRP A 78 5.55 -5.17 -1.15
CA TRP A 78 6.48 -4.80 -0.08
C TRP A 78 6.19 -3.43 0.53
N ASP A 79 5.61 -2.51 -0.24
CA ASP A 79 5.25 -1.17 0.20
C ASP A 79 3.85 -1.07 0.83
N GLU A 80 3.11 -2.17 1.01
CA GLU A 80 1.80 -2.15 1.69
C GLU A 80 2.05 -1.79 3.17
N PRO A 81 1.82 -0.53 3.59
CA PRO A 81 2.06 -0.14 4.97
C PRO A 81 1.02 -0.87 5.83
N PRO A 82 1.35 -1.23 7.08
CA PRO A 82 0.42 -1.89 7.99
C PRO A 82 -0.94 -1.20 7.96
N SER A 83 -2.01 -1.98 7.81
CA SER A 83 -3.38 -1.48 7.74
C SER A 83 -3.65 -0.52 8.91
N GLU A 84 -4.33 0.60 8.70
CA GLU A 84 -4.69 1.53 9.79
C GLU A 84 -5.44 0.83 10.93
N ALA A 85 -6.21 -0.22 10.63
CA ALA A 85 -6.82 -1.06 11.66
C ALA A 85 -5.78 -1.73 12.57
N GLN A 86 -4.63 -2.12 12.03
CA GLN A 86 -3.50 -2.66 12.80
C GLN A 86 -2.75 -1.54 13.52
N ILE A 87 -2.55 -0.37 12.91
CA ILE A 87 -1.87 0.77 13.56
C ILE A 87 -2.69 1.28 14.76
N THR A 88 -4.01 1.42 14.61
CA THR A 88 -4.91 1.85 15.67
C THR A 88 -5.02 0.80 16.77
N ALA A 89 -5.19 -0.47 16.41
CA ALA A 89 -5.20 -1.56 17.39
C ALA A 89 -3.87 -1.66 18.16
N GLU A 90 -2.73 -1.46 17.49
CA GLU A 90 -1.41 -1.47 18.12
C GLU A 90 -1.19 -0.25 19.02
N ALA A 91 -1.64 0.94 18.60
CA ALA A 91 -1.57 2.15 19.41
C ALA A 91 -2.45 2.06 20.67
N GLU A 92 -3.65 1.50 20.55
CA GLU A 92 -4.53 1.22 21.69
C GLU A 92 -3.91 0.16 22.62
N ARG A 93 -3.30 -0.89 22.05
CA ARG A 93 -2.60 -1.92 22.82
C ARG A 93 -1.43 -1.35 23.61
N LEU A 94 -0.63 -0.48 23.01
CA LEU A 94 0.50 0.19 23.68
C LEU A 94 0.03 1.14 24.78
N ARG A 95 -1.02 1.94 24.55
CA ARG A 95 -1.63 2.79 25.60
C ARG A 95 -2.20 1.96 26.75
N ALA A 96 -2.83 0.83 26.46
CA ALA A 96 -3.36 -0.06 27.48
C ALA A 96 -2.25 -0.73 28.32
N LEU A 97 -1.10 -1.03 27.71
CA LEU A 97 0.08 -1.56 28.39
C LEU A 97 0.77 -0.49 29.25
N ASP A 98 0.91 0.73 28.73
CA ASP A 98 1.48 1.88 29.45
C ASP A 98 0.65 2.21 30.69
N HIS A 99 -0.69 2.23 30.55
CA HIS A 99 -1.59 2.47 31.67
C HIS A 99 -1.56 1.37 32.74
N ARG A 100 -1.28 0.11 32.35
CA ARG A 100 -1.10 -1.01 33.30
C ARG A 100 0.28 -1.02 33.97
N ARG A 101 1.28 -0.33 33.41
CA ARG A 101 2.62 -0.19 33.99
C ARG A 101 2.73 0.91 35.04
N ALA A 102 1.69 1.74 35.18
CA ALA A 102 1.67 2.91 36.06
C ALA A 102 1.04 2.69 37.45
N PRO A 103 1.38 1.60 38.16
CA PRO A 103 1.51 1.75 39.62
C PRO A 103 2.53 0.78 40.26
N GLU A 104 3.84 0.88 40.01
CA GLU A 104 4.87 0.23 40.87
C GLU A 104 6.23 0.98 40.75
N ASP A 105 6.21 2.31 40.83
CA ASP A 105 7.42 3.10 41.15
C ASP A 105 6.99 4.23 42.10
N GLY A 106 6.29 3.81 43.16
CA GLY A 106 6.11 4.65 44.33
C GLY A 106 7.49 4.87 44.96
N PRO A 107 7.88 6.11 45.31
CA PRO A 107 9.16 6.36 45.98
C PRO A 107 9.23 5.57 47.28
N GLN A 108 9.92 4.42 47.25
CA GLN A 108 10.27 3.62 48.43
C GLN A 108 11.76 3.74 48.69
N ASP A 109 12.15 4.92 49.16
CA ASP A 109 13.34 5.17 49.99
C ASP A 109 12.92 6.39 50.84
N VAL A 110 12.06 6.25 51.86
CA VAL A 110 12.34 5.76 53.22
C VAL A 110 13.51 6.51 53.87
N ILE A 111 13.13 7.51 54.67
CA ILE A 111 13.76 8.06 55.88
C ILE A 111 15.00 8.96 55.71
#